data_AF-A0A317CBL0-F1
#
_entry.id   AF-A0A317CBL0-F1
#
_cell.length_a   1.000
_cell.length_b   1.000
_cell.length_c   1.000
_cell.angle_alpha   90.00
_cell.angle_beta   90.00
_cell.angle_gamma   90.00
#
_symmetry.space_group_name_H-M   'P 1'
#
loop_
_entity.id
_entity.type
_entity.pdbx_description
1 polymer ?
#
loop_
_entity_poly.entity_id
_entity_poly.type
_entity_poly.pdbx_seq_one_letter_code
_entity_poly.pdbx_strand_id
1 'polypeptide(L)'
;MKGYPMTTLSELIATSALIIGSTAANAAYFGPSSDTKSELRTEVKTSREDAYEAAAAKLHSLKSESSRELASELELYSSSIDKNTVQLDEGAYITIEERVTLKGELRFVGVIHVHVSYAMMDMVS
;
A
#
# COMPACT_ATOMS: atom_id res chain seq x y z
N MET A 1 39.49 39.42 8.72
CA MET A 1 38.86 38.29 7.99
C MET A 1 39.52 36.98 8.41
N LYS A 2 38.76 36.09 9.05
CA LYS A 2 39.03 34.65 9.36
C LYS A 2 37.82 34.22 10.19
N GLY A 3 36.77 33.58 9.68
CA GLY A 3 36.73 32.30 8.99
C GLY A 3 36.09 31.30 9.97
N TYR A 4 34.76 31.28 10.07
CA TYR A 4 34.03 30.31 10.90
C TYR A 4 34.13 28.93 10.26
N PRO A 5 34.55 27.88 10.97
CA PRO A 5 34.45 26.53 10.43
C PRO A 5 32.98 26.11 10.40
N MET A 6 32.44 26.00 9.19
CA MET A 6 31.34 25.11 8.86
C MET A 6 31.87 23.67 8.77
N THR A 7 30.95 22.70 8.89
CA THR A 7 31.06 21.23 8.76
C THR A 7 31.19 20.52 10.11
N THR A 8 30.40 19.51 10.45
CA THR A 8 29.70 18.49 9.65
C THR A 8 28.37 18.10 10.28
N LEU A 9 27.31 17.87 9.47
CA LEU A 9 26.17 17.04 9.89
C LEU A 9 26.68 15.61 10.08
N SER A 10 27.30 15.35 11.22
CA SER A 10 27.69 14.01 11.61
C SER A 10 26.50 13.32 12.25
N GLU A 11 26.14 12.19 11.62
CA GLU A 11 25.56 11.02 12.28
C GLU A 11 24.08 11.11 12.67
N LEU A 12 23.22 10.94 11.66
CA LEU A 12 21.96 10.22 11.87
C LEU A 12 21.92 9.01 10.92
N ILE A 13 22.66 7.95 11.27
CA ILE A 13 22.45 6.64 10.66
C ILE A 13 21.36 5.97 11.47
N ALA A 14 20.10 6.19 11.07
CA ALA A 14 18.98 5.44 11.60
C ALA A 14 19.05 4.00 11.09
N THR A 15 19.35 3.06 11.99
CA THR A 15 19.36 1.62 11.72
C THR A 15 17.96 1.15 11.32
N SER A 16 17.68 1.08 10.03
CA SER A 16 16.46 0.45 9.51
C SER A 16 16.66 -1.06 9.47
N ALA A 17 16.02 -1.77 10.41
CA ALA A 17 15.94 -3.22 10.37
C ALA A 17 15.04 -3.65 9.19
N LEU A 18 15.63 -4.32 8.20
CA LEU A 18 14.91 -5.04 7.16
C LEU A 18 14.15 -6.21 7.80
N ILE A 19 12.85 -6.07 8.01
CA ILE A 19 11.98 -7.18 8.37
C ILE A 19 11.71 -7.98 7.10
N ILE A 20 12.39 -9.13 6.96
CA ILE A 20 12.10 -10.11 5.92
C ILE A 20 10.77 -10.78 6.31
N GLY A 21 9.67 -10.34 5.70
CA GLY A 21 8.35 -10.94 5.88
C GLY A 21 8.33 -12.37 5.33
N SER A 22 8.03 -13.33 6.19
CA SER A 22 7.73 -14.70 5.79
C SER A 22 6.38 -14.74 5.05
N THR A 23 6.40 -15.17 3.79
CA THR A 23 5.17 -15.43 3.02
C THR A 23 4.49 -16.69 3.57
N ALA A 24 3.36 -16.53 4.24
CA ALA A 24 2.45 -17.65 4.50
C ALA A 24 1.81 -18.07 3.17
N ALA A 25 2.04 -19.31 2.75
CA ALA A 25 1.36 -19.89 1.60
C ALA A 25 -0.04 -20.33 2.06
N ASN A 26 -1.04 -19.51 1.79
CA ASN A 26 -2.44 -19.90 1.96
C ASN A 26 -2.89 -20.65 0.71
N ALA A 27 -3.11 -21.96 0.84
CA ALA A 27 -3.76 -22.77 -0.18
C ALA A 27 -5.28 -22.62 -0.05
N ALA A 28 -5.84 -21.57 -0.66
CA ALA A 28 -7.27 -21.40 -0.77
C ALA A 28 -7.73 -21.98 -2.12
N TYR A 29 -8.38 -23.14 -2.07
CA TYR A 29 -9.04 -23.74 -3.23
C TYR A 29 -10.29 -22.91 -3.57
N PHE A 30 -10.22 -22.14 -4.65
CA PHE A 30 -11.37 -21.47 -5.28
C PHE A 30 -11.33 -21.76 -6.79
N GLY A 31 -12.46 -21.62 -7.49
CA GLY A 31 -12.60 -21.89 -8.93
C GLY A 31 -11.70 -20.98 -9.81
N PRO A 32 -12.06 -20.63 -11.05
CA PRO A 32 -11.26 -19.69 -11.85
C PRO A 32 -11.38 -18.25 -11.28
N SER A 33 -10.88 -18.02 -10.07
CA SER A 33 -10.66 -16.70 -9.49
C SER A 33 -9.34 -16.15 -10.01
N SER A 34 -9.36 -14.88 -10.42
CA SER A 34 -8.14 -14.15 -10.77
C SER A 34 -7.66 -13.38 -9.54
N ASP A 35 -6.38 -13.54 -9.21
CA ASP A 35 -5.74 -12.84 -8.10
C ASP A 35 -4.85 -11.71 -8.63
N THR A 36 -4.98 -10.51 -8.08
CA THR A 36 -4.16 -9.36 -8.44
C THR A 36 -3.57 -8.69 -7.21
N LYS A 37 -2.33 -8.21 -7.35
CA LYS A 37 -1.70 -7.32 -6.37
C LYS A 37 -2.00 -5.87 -6.73
N SER A 38 -2.51 -5.12 -5.76
CA SER A 38 -2.78 -3.68 -5.92
C SER A 38 -2.01 -2.87 -4.87
N GLU A 39 -1.54 -1.71 -5.28
CA GLU A 39 -0.89 -0.74 -4.39
C GLU A 39 -1.76 0.52 -4.28
N LEU A 40 -2.08 0.91 -3.05
CA LEU A 40 -2.72 2.20 -2.77
C LEU A 40 -1.77 3.11 -2.04
N ARG A 41 -1.76 4.39 -2.40
CA ARG A 41 -0.91 5.40 -1.78
C ARG A 41 -1.77 6.39 -1.00
N THR A 42 -1.36 6.72 0.22
CA THR A 42 -2.01 7.77 1.02
C THR A 42 -1.61 9.16 0.52
N GLU A 43 -2.26 10.17 1.08
CA GLU A 43 -1.75 11.53 1.02
C GLU A 43 -0.36 11.66 1.67
N VAL A 44 0.34 12.72 1.27
CA VAL A 44 1.69 13.03 1.74
C VAL A 44 1.64 13.62 3.15
N LYS A 45 2.47 13.09 4.06
CA LYS A 45 2.59 13.55 5.45
C LYS A 45 3.97 14.12 5.75
N THR A 46 4.05 14.88 6.84
CA THR A 46 5.29 15.50 7.37
C THR A 46 6.07 14.59 8.31
N SER A 47 5.43 13.55 8.86
CA SER A 47 6.05 12.58 9.75
C SER A 47 5.79 11.15 9.26
N ARG A 48 6.64 10.22 9.69
CA ARG A 48 6.53 8.80 9.35
C ARG A 48 5.33 8.17 10.06
N GLU A 49 5.08 8.60 11.29
CA GLU A 49 4.01 8.14 12.16
C GLU A 49 2.65 8.49 11.57
N ASP A 50 2.46 9.75 11.13
CA ASP A 50 1.20 10.19 10.50
C ASP A 50 0.95 9.43 9.18
N ALA A 51 2.01 9.08 8.44
CA ALA A 51 1.89 8.30 7.21
C ALA A 51 1.47 6.86 7.50
N TYR A 52 1.99 6.25 8.57
CA TYR A 52 1.55 4.93 9.05
C TYR A 52 0.10 4.96 9.53
N GLU A 53 -0.28 5.95 10.33
CA GLU A 53 -1.66 6.07 10.83
C GLU A 53 -2.64 6.24 9.68
N ALA A 54 -2.34 7.11 8.71
CA ALA A 54 -3.16 7.29 7.52
C ALA A 54 -3.28 5.99 6.69
N ALA A 55 -2.18 5.26 6.51
CA ALA A 55 -2.19 4.00 5.77
C ALA A 55 -2.96 2.91 6.52
N ALA A 56 -2.81 2.82 7.83
CA ALA A 56 -3.52 1.87 8.68
C ALA A 56 -5.04 2.16 8.68
N ALA A 57 -5.42 3.43 8.78
CA ALA A 57 -6.82 3.86 8.70
C ALA A 57 -7.43 3.51 7.33
N LYS A 58 -6.70 3.77 6.23
CA LYS A 58 -7.18 3.40 4.89
C LYS A 58 -7.28 1.89 4.71
N LEU A 59 -6.29 1.11 5.15
CA LEU A 59 -6.36 -0.35 5.11
C LEU A 59 -7.53 -0.90 5.93
N HIS A 60 -7.81 -0.31 7.10
CA HIS A 60 -8.98 -0.67 7.89
C HIS A 60 -10.29 -0.33 7.16
N SER A 61 -10.37 0.83 6.50
CA SER A 61 -11.52 1.20 5.65
C SER A 61 -11.76 0.16 4.56
N LEU A 62 -10.72 -0.21 3.80
CA LEU A 62 -10.84 -1.19 2.72
C LEU A 62 -11.39 -2.54 3.24
N LYS A 63 -10.98 -2.98 4.45
CA LYS A 63 -11.52 -4.20 5.07
C LYS A 63 -13.01 -4.13 5.41
N SER A 64 -13.57 -2.94 5.56
CA SER A 64 -14.98 -2.73 5.89
C SER A 64 -15.86 -2.45 4.66
N GLU A 65 -15.25 -2.26 3.49
CA GLU A 65 -15.95 -1.98 2.25
C GLU A 65 -16.64 -3.22 1.68
N SER A 66 -17.77 -3.02 1.01
CA SER A 66 -18.41 -4.06 0.21
C SER A 66 -17.59 -4.38 -1.04
N SER A 67 -17.84 -5.54 -1.66
CA SER A 67 -17.14 -5.96 -2.88
C SER A 67 -17.15 -4.90 -3.99
N ARG A 68 -18.27 -4.19 -4.13
CA ARG A 68 -18.43 -3.17 -5.18
C ARG A 68 -17.67 -1.88 -4.86
N GLU A 69 -17.59 -1.52 -3.59
CA GLU A 69 -16.79 -0.38 -3.12
C GLU A 69 -15.30 -0.72 -3.27
N LEU A 70 -14.88 -1.92 -2.85
CA LEU A 70 -13.53 -2.42 -3.08
C LEU A 70 -13.14 -2.39 -4.57
N ALA A 71 -14.02 -2.85 -5.45
CA ALA A 71 -13.77 -2.81 -6.90
C ALA A 71 -13.55 -1.37 -7.41
N SER A 72 -14.22 -0.38 -6.80
CA SER A 72 -14.05 1.02 -7.14
C SER A 72 -12.76 1.60 -6.58
N GLU A 73 -12.49 1.39 -5.30
CA GLU A 73 -11.30 1.89 -4.59
C GLU A 73 -10.00 1.28 -5.12
N LEU A 74 -10.07 0.05 -5.63
CA LEU A 74 -8.96 -0.66 -6.26
C LEU A 74 -8.90 -0.45 -7.78
N GLU A 75 -9.74 0.41 -8.33
CA GLU A 75 -9.79 0.76 -9.75
C GLU A 75 -9.97 -0.46 -10.69
N LEU A 76 -10.71 -1.48 -10.23
CA LEU A 76 -11.04 -2.70 -11.00
C LEU A 76 -12.19 -2.42 -11.98
N TYR A 77 -11.88 -1.72 -13.06
CA TYR A 77 -12.89 -1.23 -14.01
C TYR A 77 -13.29 -2.21 -15.13
N SER A 78 -12.56 -3.31 -15.31
CA SER A 78 -12.85 -4.27 -16.39
C SER A 78 -14.29 -4.79 -16.33
N SER A 79 -14.97 -4.82 -17.48
CA SER A 79 -16.31 -5.40 -17.63
C SER A 79 -16.32 -6.92 -17.53
N SER A 80 -15.15 -7.56 -17.62
CA SER A 80 -15.02 -9.02 -17.48
C SER A 80 -14.92 -9.46 -16.02
N ILE A 81 -14.85 -8.53 -15.07
CA ILE A 81 -14.77 -8.81 -13.63
C ILE A 81 -16.17 -8.76 -13.02
N ASP A 82 -16.56 -9.79 -12.28
CA ASP A 82 -17.74 -9.72 -11.43
C ASP A 82 -17.41 -8.92 -10.16
N LYS A 83 -17.74 -7.62 -10.19
CA LYS A 83 -17.48 -6.67 -9.09
C LYS A 83 -18.19 -7.03 -7.79
N ASN A 84 -19.16 -7.95 -7.79
CA ASN A 84 -19.83 -8.41 -6.58
C ASN A 84 -19.02 -9.49 -5.83
N THR A 85 -17.97 -10.01 -6.46
CA THR A 85 -17.12 -11.09 -5.92
C THR A 85 -15.74 -10.62 -5.47
N VAL A 86 -15.44 -9.32 -5.64
CA VAL A 86 -14.16 -8.74 -5.22
C VAL A 86 -14.02 -8.83 -3.70
N GLN A 87 -12.91 -9.37 -3.25
CA GLN A 87 -12.58 -9.50 -1.84
C GLN A 87 -11.10 -9.23 -1.61
N LEU A 88 -10.76 -8.68 -0.45
CA LEU A 88 -9.38 -8.56 -0.01
C LEU A 88 -8.91 -9.89 0.56
N ASP A 89 -7.74 -10.33 0.12
CA ASP A 89 -7.08 -11.49 0.70
C ASP A 89 -6.32 -11.12 1.97
N GLU A 90 -6.04 -12.14 2.78
CA GLU A 90 -5.14 -11.98 3.91
C GLU A 90 -3.71 -11.63 3.46
N GLY A 91 -2.93 -11.03 4.37
CA GLY A 91 -1.53 -10.72 4.12
C GLY A 91 -1.27 -9.33 3.53
N ALA A 92 -2.26 -8.43 3.54
CA ALA A 92 -2.03 -7.02 3.27
C ALA A 92 -0.99 -6.43 4.24
N TYR A 93 -0.11 -5.58 3.74
CA TYR A 93 0.95 -4.94 4.52
C TYR A 93 1.20 -3.50 4.09
N ILE A 94 1.82 -2.74 4.98
CA ILE A 94 2.08 -1.31 4.78
C ILE A 94 3.59 -1.07 4.77
N THR A 95 4.04 -0.30 3.78
CA THR A 95 5.39 0.27 3.72
C THR A 95 5.29 1.79 3.71
N ILE A 96 6.33 2.49 4.17
CA ILE A 96 6.42 3.95 4.05
C ILE A 96 7.48 4.30 3.01
N GLU A 97 7.09 5.10 2.03
CA GLU A 97 8.00 5.75 1.10
C GLU A 97 8.45 7.10 1.68
N GLU A 98 9.77 7.28 1.80
CA GLU A 98 10.38 8.57 2.13
C GLU A 98 10.62 9.35 0.84
N ARG A 99 10.27 10.64 0.84
CA ARG A 99 10.38 11.52 -0.34
C ARG A 99 11.02 12.83 0.07
N VAL A 100 12.04 13.24 -0.67
CA VAL A 100 12.62 14.58 -0.53
C VAL A 100 12.11 15.44 -1.67
N THR A 101 11.46 16.56 -1.35
CA THR A 101 10.97 17.49 -2.38
C THR A 101 12.14 18.26 -3.00
N LEU A 102 11.90 18.95 -4.12
CA LEU A 102 12.88 19.85 -4.73
C LEU A 102 13.37 20.98 -3.79
N LYS A 103 12.61 21.27 -2.72
CA LYS A 103 12.97 22.24 -1.68
C LYS A 103 13.81 21.64 -0.55
N GLY A 104 14.12 20.34 -0.61
CA GLY A 104 14.84 19.63 0.46
C GLY A 104 13.96 19.21 1.64
N GLU A 105 12.64 19.30 1.53
CA GLU A 105 11.72 18.89 2.60
C GLU A 105 11.52 17.38 2.58
N LEU A 106 11.81 16.71 3.70
CA LEU A 106 11.47 15.29 3.89
C LEU A 106 9.96 15.13 4.10
N ARG A 107 9.37 14.20 3.38
CA ARG A 107 7.95 13.87 3.37
C ARG A 107 7.77 12.36 3.33
N PHE A 108 6.62 11.89 3.78
CA PHE A 108 6.33 10.46 3.90
C PHE A 108 5.01 10.13 3.22
N VAL A 109 4.94 8.97 2.56
CA VAL A 109 3.73 8.44 1.94
C VAL A 109 3.55 7.00 2.40
N GLY A 110 2.36 6.68 2.90
CA GLY A 110 1.99 5.31 3.19
C GLY A 110 1.64 4.58 1.89
N VAL A 111 2.22 3.40 1.71
CA VAL A 111 1.93 2.50 0.58
C VAL A 111 1.34 1.22 1.15
N ILE A 112 0.12 0.91 0.71
CA ILE A 112 -0.67 -0.21 1.16
C ILE A 112 -0.63 -1.25 0.06
N HIS A 113 -0.07 -2.42 0.36
CA HIS A 113 0.02 -3.55 -0.54
C HIS A 113 -1.10 -4.52 -0.19
N VAL A 114 -2.02 -4.73 -1.13
CA VAL A 114 -3.14 -5.66 -0.97
C VAL A 114 -3.13 -6.73 -2.04
N HIS A 115 -3.68 -7.88 -1.68
CA HIS A 115 -4.02 -8.97 -2.57
C HIS A 115 -5.53 -9.02 -2.69
N VAL A 116 -6.02 -9.26 -3.91
CA VAL A 116 -7.43 -9.17 -4.23
C VAL A 116 -7.80 -10.34 -5.12
N SER A 117 -8.81 -11.11 -4.72
CA SER A 117 -9.44 -12.13 -5.56
C SER A 117 -10.79 -11.64 -6.10
N TYR A 118 -11.13 -12.09 -7.30
CA TYR A 118 -12.46 -11.92 -7.89
C TYR A 118 -12.77 -13.01 -8.92
N ALA A 119 -14.04 -13.22 -9.20
CA ALA A 119 -14.51 -14.06 -10.30
C ALA A 119 -14.59 -13.25 -11.61
N MET A 120 -14.37 -13.94 -12.71
CA MET A 120 -14.63 -13.40 -14.04
C MET A 120 -16.11 -13.61 -14.40
N MET A 121 -16.73 -12.64 -15.08
CA MET A 121 -18.05 -12.84 -15.66
C MET A 121 -17.98 -13.90 -16.76
N ASP A 122 -18.92 -14.84 -16.76
CA ASP A 122 -19.12 -15.72 -17.90
C ASP A 122 -19.54 -14.88 -19.11
N MET A 123 -18.59 -14.67 -20.03
CA MET A 123 -18.88 -14.07 -21.32
C MET A 123 -19.58 -15.13 -22.17
N VAL A 124 -20.91 -15.17 -22.10
CA VAL A 124 -21.71 -15.94 -23.07
C VAL A 124 -21.52 -15.29 -24.43
N SER A 125 -20.74 -15.95 -25.30
CA SER A 125 -20.56 -15.60 -26.71
C SER A 125 -21.79 -15.95 -27.54
#